data_AF-A0ABC8D8G7-F1
#
_entry.id   AF-A0ABC8D8G7-F1
#
_cell.length_a   1.000
_cell.length_b   1.000
_cell.length_c   1.000
_cell.angle_alpha   90.00
_cell.angle_beta   90.00
_cell.angle_gamma   90.00
#
_symmetry.space_group_name_H-M   'P 1'
#
loop_
_entity.id
_entity.type
_entity.pdbx_description
1 polymer ?
#
loop_
_entity_poly.entity_id
_entity_poly.type
_entity_poly.pdbx_seq_one_letter_code
_entity_poly.pdbx_strand_id
1 'polypeptide(L)'
;MKEFTIDAGTDPSINTNEQLKELEINIGNQLPSDYKDFLKIYGGCYLESKKTTDEVEYDVCYKPIEKDLWMGKDDDTQLLEDFYGLANDHSSLQKVIDTYSDRFPRNIIPIASSSAGGNEICMDIDNEKILFWDHE
;
A
#
# COMPACT_ATOMS: atom_id res chain seq x y z
N MET A 1 -15.73 -17.88 -13.95
CA MET A 1 -14.80 -17.40 -12.92
C MET A 1 -13.50 -17.11 -13.64
N LYS A 2 -13.02 -15.85 -13.65
CA LYS A 2 -11.69 -15.50 -14.15
C LYS A 2 -10.77 -15.45 -12.94
N GLU A 3 -9.67 -16.18 -13.01
CA GLU A 3 -8.58 -16.07 -12.05
C GLU A 3 -7.73 -14.85 -12.46
N PHE A 4 -7.43 -14.00 -11.48
CA PHE A 4 -6.49 -12.90 -11.65
C PHE A 4 -5.24 -13.26 -10.85
N THR A 5 -4.09 -13.19 -11.50
CA THR A 5 -2.79 -13.35 -10.84
C THR A 5 -2.21 -11.96 -10.67
N ILE A 6 -1.89 -11.58 -9.44
CA ILE A 6 -1.07 -10.38 -9.19
C ILE A 6 0.36 -10.78 -9.57
N ASP A 7 0.98 -10.02 -10.47
CA ASP A 7 2.43 -10.16 -10.73
C ASP A 7 3.19 -9.54 -9.55
N ALA A 8 3.16 -10.27 -8.44
CA ALA A 8 3.98 -10.00 -7.28
C ALA A 8 5.39 -10.49 -7.58
N GLY A 9 6.14 -9.70 -8.34
CA GLY A 9 7.55 -9.96 -8.61
C GLY A 9 8.36 -9.86 -7.32
N THR A 10 8.40 -10.93 -6.53
CA THR A 10 9.40 -11.02 -5.46
C THR A 10 10.75 -11.12 -6.15
N ASP A 11 11.53 -10.03 -6.16
CA ASP A 11 12.88 -10.05 -6.71
C ASP A 11 13.72 -11.05 -5.90
N PRO A 12 14.13 -12.19 -6.47
CA PRO A 12 14.84 -13.23 -5.73
C PRO A 12 16.24 -12.79 -5.29
N SER A 13 16.73 -11.62 -5.74
CA SER A 13 17.97 -11.01 -5.25
C SER A 13 17.78 -10.29 -3.91
N ILE A 14 16.54 -10.07 -3.47
CA ILE A 14 16.23 -9.41 -2.20
C ILE A 14 16.34 -10.40 -1.03
N ASN A 15 17.17 -10.05 -0.05
CA ASN A 15 17.16 -10.72 1.25
C ASN A 15 16.03 -10.15 2.12
N THR A 16 14.82 -10.66 1.92
CA THR A 16 13.60 -10.15 2.56
C THR A 16 13.68 -10.07 4.09
N ASN A 17 14.32 -11.06 4.73
CA ASN A 17 14.44 -11.07 6.19
C ASN A 17 15.37 -9.98 6.71
N GLU A 18 16.45 -9.67 5.97
CA GLU A 18 17.38 -8.61 6.33
C GLU A 18 16.74 -7.24 6.13
N GLN A 19 16.08 -7.02 4.99
CA GLN A 19 15.36 -5.77 4.73
C GLN A 19 14.20 -5.53 5.71
N LEU A 20 13.42 -6.55 6.07
CA LEU A 20 12.39 -6.41 7.11
C LEU A 20 12.99 -5.99 8.45
N LYS A 21 14.14 -6.58 8.80
CA LYS A 21 14.82 -6.23 10.05
C LYS A 21 15.34 -4.79 10.02
N GLU A 22 15.92 -4.35 8.91
CA GLU A 22 16.34 -2.95 8.74
C GLU A 22 15.16 -1.99 8.80
N LEU A 23 14.05 -2.32 8.14
CA LEU A 23 12.83 -1.53 8.15
C LEU A 23 12.26 -1.37 9.57
N GLU A 24 12.14 -2.47 10.33
CA GLU A 24 11.68 -2.43 11.74
C GLU A 24 12.62 -1.60 12.62
N ILE A 25 13.94 -1.65 12.38
CA ILE A 25 14.93 -0.80 13.07
C ILE A 25 14.71 0.68 12.73
N ASN A 26 14.49 1.00 11.46
CA ASN A 26 14.32 2.38 10.99
C ASN A 26 13.01 3.00 11.50
N ILE A 27 11.91 2.23 11.47
CA ILE A 27 10.62 2.63 12.05
C ILE A 27 10.73 2.74 13.58
N GLY A 28 11.60 1.91 14.19
CA GLY A 28 11.73 1.79 15.64
C GLY A 28 10.57 1.01 16.27
N ASN A 29 9.85 0.20 15.49
CA ASN A 29 8.73 -0.62 15.93
C ASN A 29 8.70 -1.95 15.14
N GLN A 30 8.04 -2.97 15.69
CA GLN A 30 7.86 -4.25 15.01
C GLN A 30 6.60 -4.24 14.15
N LEU A 31 6.71 -4.74 12.92
CA LEU A 31 5.55 -4.88 12.05
C LEU A 31 4.68 -6.06 12.50
N PRO A 32 3.35 -5.99 12.29
CA PRO A 32 2.45 -7.12 12.48
C PRO A 32 2.91 -8.35 11.70
N SER A 33 2.69 -9.54 12.26
CA SER A 33 3.19 -10.79 11.66
C SER A 33 2.56 -11.09 10.30
N ASP A 34 1.27 -10.81 10.16
CA ASP A 34 0.52 -10.97 8.92
C ASP A 34 1.02 -10.00 7.83
N TYR A 35 1.32 -8.75 8.19
CA TYR A 35 1.88 -7.78 7.25
C TYR A 35 3.31 -8.16 6.81
N LYS A 36 4.12 -8.71 7.72
CA LYS A 36 5.43 -9.28 7.34
C LYS A 36 5.29 -10.43 6.35
N ASP A 37 4.30 -11.28 6.53
CA ASP A 37 4.06 -12.39 5.61
C ASP A 37 3.53 -11.88 4.26
N PHE A 38 2.68 -10.85 4.26
CA PHE A 38 2.29 -10.14 3.04
C PHE A 38 3.51 -9.60 2.28
N LEU A 39 4.42 -8.88 2.95
CA LEU A 39 5.64 -8.33 2.33
C LEU A 39 6.57 -9.41 1.78
N LYS A 40 6.61 -10.59 2.38
CA LYS A 40 7.40 -11.74 1.89
C LYS A 40 6.79 -12.41 0.67
N ILE A 41 5.48 -12.54 0.65
CA ILE A 41 4.76 -13.30 -0.39
C ILE A 41 4.50 -12.41 -1.61
N TYR A 42 4.07 -11.17 -1.37
CA TYR A 42 3.60 -10.27 -2.42
C TYR A 42 4.53 -9.08 -2.65
N GLY A 43 5.24 -8.64 -1.63
CA GLY A 43 6.10 -7.46 -1.72
C GLY A 43 5.33 -6.22 -2.13
N GLY A 44 5.96 -5.39 -2.96
CA GLY A 44 5.31 -4.24 -3.58
C GLY A 44 4.64 -4.68 -4.87
N CYS A 45 3.41 -4.25 -5.10
CA CYS A 45 2.67 -4.64 -6.28
C CYS A 45 1.85 -3.48 -6.82
N TYR A 46 2.04 -3.21 -8.11
CA TYR A 46 1.22 -2.28 -8.86
C TYR A 46 -0.04 -3.01 -9.32
N LEU A 47 -1.20 -2.49 -8.93
CA LEU A 47 -2.48 -3.04 -9.31
C LEU A 47 -2.83 -2.49 -10.70
N GLU A 48 -2.24 -3.09 -11.74
CA GLU A 48 -2.38 -2.61 -13.12
C GLU A 48 -3.84 -2.62 -13.57
N SER A 49 -4.37 -1.42 -13.86
CA SER A 49 -5.63 -1.27 -14.56
C SER A 49 -5.44 -1.61 -16.05
N LYS A 50 -5.99 -2.74 -16.50
CA LYS A 50 -5.93 -3.12 -17.91
C LYS A 50 -7.07 -2.47 -18.67
N LYS A 51 -6.75 -1.56 -19.59
CA LYS A 51 -7.69 -1.16 -20.65
C LYS A 51 -7.92 -2.35 -21.57
N THR A 52 -9.12 -2.92 -21.49
CA THR A 52 -9.57 -3.91 -22.46
C THR A 52 -10.14 -3.24 -23.71
N THR A 53 -10.28 -3.99 -24.81
CA THR A 53 -10.91 -3.53 -26.05
C THR A 53 -12.35 -3.04 -25.84
N ASP A 54 -12.97 -3.40 -24.72
CA ASP A 54 -14.32 -3.00 -24.31
C ASP A 54 -14.32 -1.79 -23.36
N GLU A 55 -13.23 -1.02 -23.31
CA GLU A 55 -13.04 0.20 -22.49
C GLU A 55 -13.12 0.02 -20.97
N VAL A 56 -13.38 -1.19 -20.46
CA VAL A 56 -13.41 -1.45 -19.03
C VAL A 56 -11.97 -1.45 -18.50
N GLU A 57 -11.69 -0.43 -17.69
CA GLU A 57 -10.52 -0.32 -16.82
C GLU A 57 -10.79 -1.15 -15.56
N TYR A 58 -9.94 -2.14 -15.27
CA TYR A 58 -10.07 -2.96 -14.07
C TYR A 58 -9.30 -2.31 -12.93
N ASP A 59 -9.95 -1.35 -12.31
CA ASP A 59 -9.47 -0.69 -11.12
C ASP A 59 -9.75 -1.55 -9.88
N VAL A 60 -8.72 -1.75 -9.04
CA VAL A 60 -8.94 -2.36 -7.73
C VAL A 60 -9.45 -1.26 -6.81
N CYS A 61 -10.73 -1.32 -6.48
CA CYS A 61 -11.34 -0.36 -5.59
C CYS A 61 -11.68 -0.95 -4.22
N TYR A 62 -11.59 -0.13 -3.18
CA TYR A 62 -12.11 -0.45 -1.85
C TYR A 62 -13.28 0.48 -1.50
N LYS A 63 -14.18 -0.01 -0.64
CA LYS A 63 -15.27 0.78 -0.11
C LYS A 63 -14.95 1.17 1.34
N PRO A 64 -14.68 2.45 1.64
CA PRO A 64 -14.46 2.87 3.01
C PRO A 64 -15.77 2.76 3.81
N ILE A 65 -15.65 2.57 5.14
CA ILE A 65 -16.80 2.48 6.04
C ILE A 65 -17.56 3.81 6.07
N GLU A 66 -16.81 4.91 6.10
CA GLU A 66 -17.34 6.28 6.01
C GLU A 66 -16.96 6.87 4.65
N LYS A 67 -17.91 7.59 4.03
CA LYS A 67 -17.68 8.21 2.73
C LYS A 67 -16.76 9.42 2.91
N ASP A 68 -15.64 9.41 2.20
CA ASP A 68 -14.72 10.52 2.14
C ASP A 68 -15.31 11.70 1.33
N LEU A 69 -14.91 12.93 1.68
CA LEU A 69 -15.45 14.15 1.06
C LEU A 69 -15.04 14.32 -0.41
N TRP A 70 -13.94 13.69 -0.83
CA TRP A 70 -13.43 13.71 -2.19
C TRP A 70 -14.04 12.63 -3.09
N MET A 71 -14.82 11.71 -2.51
CA MET A 71 -15.53 10.71 -3.29
C MET A 71 -16.66 11.35 -4.10
N GLY A 72 -16.76 10.96 -5.38
CA GLY A 72 -17.81 11.41 -6.28
C GLY A 72 -19.20 11.23 -5.66
N LYS A 73 -20.15 12.13 -5.96
CA LYS A 73 -21.49 12.13 -5.33
C LYS A 73 -22.18 10.76 -5.41
N ASP A 74 -21.99 10.07 -6.53
CA ASP A 74 -22.57 8.75 -6.82
C ASP A 74 -21.52 7.62 -6.77
N ASP A 75 -20.29 7.91 -6.31
CA ASP A 75 -19.24 6.91 -6.07
C ASP A 75 -19.23 6.49 -4.58
N ASP A 76 -19.12 5.19 -4.35
CA ASP A 76 -18.98 4.61 -3.02
C ASP A 76 -17.68 3.82 -2.83
N THR A 77 -16.77 3.94 -3.79
CA THR A 77 -15.46 3.29 -3.78
C THR A 77 -14.32 4.26 -4.02
N GLN A 78 -13.10 3.86 -3.65
CA GLN A 78 -11.86 4.57 -3.93
C GLN A 78 -10.87 3.61 -4.57
N LEU A 79 -10.01 4.13 -5.45
CA LEU A 79 -9.00 3.34 -6.14
C LEU A 79 -7.79 3.09 -5.23
N LEU A 80 -7.29 1.86 -5.30
CA LEU A 80 -6.05 1.39 -4.71
C LEU A 80 -5.06 1.15 -5.85
N GLU A 81 -3.98 1.92 -5.90
CA GLU A 81 -3.06 1.93 -7.05
C GLU A 81 -1.92 0.93 -6.87
N ASP A 82 -1.21 1.02 -5.76
CA ASP A 82 -0.08 0.14 -5.48
C ASP A 82 0.11 -0.13 -3.99
N PHE A 83 0.50 -1.35 -3.66
CA PHE A 83 1.04 -1.67 -2.34
C PHE A 83 2.54 -1.45 -2.32
N TYR A 84 3.04 -0.92 -1.21
CA TYR A 84 4.47 -0.71 -1.03
C TYR A 84 5.19 -1.98 -0.56
N GLY A 85 6.39 -2.16 -1.09
CA GLY A 85 7.25 -3.32 -0.90
C GLY A 85 8.64 -2.99 -0.39
N LEU A 86 9.42 -4.05 -0.19
CA LEU A 86 10.80 -3.95 0.31
C LEU A 86 11.82 -3.66 -0.79
N ALA A 87 11.41 -3.80 -2.06
CA ALA A 87 12.25 -3.45 -3.20
C ALA A 87 12.62 -1.97 -3.19
N ASN A 88 13.80 -1.65 -3.72
CA ASN A 88 14.30 -0.28 -3.80
C ASN A 88 13.84 0.41 -5.10
N ASP A 89 12.55 0.35 -5.41
CA ASP A 89 11.95 0.88 -6.65
C ASP A 89 11.00 2.05 -6.36
N HIS A 90 10.00 2.26 -7.24
CA HIS A 90 8.99 3.31 -7.10
C HIS A 90 7.99 3.02 -5.98
N SER A 91 7.71 1.75 -5.69
CA SER A 91 6.78 1.31 -4.64
C SER A 91 7.55 0.92 -3.37
N SER A 92 8.67 1.57 -3.09
CA SER A 92 9.53 1.23 -1.96
C SER A 92 8.97 1.77 -0.64
N LEU A 93 8.57 0.87 0.24
CA LEU A 93 7.99 1.17 1.55
C LEU A 93 8.90 2.06 2.39
N GLN A 94 10.21 1.77 2.42
CA GLN A 94 11.18 2.59 3.16
C GLN A 94 11.20 4.04 2.65
N LYS A 95 11.22 4.24 1.32
CA LYS A 95 11.26 5.61 0.75
C LYS A 95 9.99 6.38 1.07
N VAL A 96 8.84 5.71 1.05
CA VAL A 96 7.55 6.36 1.34
C VAL A 96 7.46 6.71 2.83
N ILE A 97 7.88 5.82 3.73
CA ILE A 97 8.00 6.13 5.16
C ILE A 97 8.93 7.32 5.39
N ASP A 98 10.10 7.35 4.76
CA ASP A 98 11.05 8.45 4.90
C ASP A 98 10.45 9.78 4.40
N THR A 99 9.75 9.75 3.27
CA THR A 99 9.09 10.90 2.64
C THR A 99 8.06 11.54 3.56
N TYR A 100 7.31 10.74 4.31
CA TYR A 100 6.25 11.22 5.19
C TYR A 100 6.59 11.16 6.68
N SER A 101 7.86 10.96 7.02
CA SER A 101 8.33 10.82 8.41
C SER A 101 8.00 12.03 9.31
N ASP A 102 7.90 13.23 8.72
CA ASP A 102 7.51 14.46 9.42
C ASP A 102 5.97 14.66 9.51
N ARG A 103 5.19 13.88 8.76
CA ARG A 103 3.72 13.98 8.67
C ARG A 103 3.02 12.91 9.51
N PHE A 104 3.64 11.75 9.69
CA PHE A 104 3.06 10.64 10.44
C PHE A 104 3.63 10.49 11.85
N PRO A 105 2.79 10.15 12.85
CA PRO A 105 3.27 9.56 14.10
C PRO A 105 4.11 8.30 13.81
N ARG A 106 5.09 8.00 14.67
CA ARG A 106 6.02 6.87 14.48
C ARG A 106 5.36 5.50 14.34
N ASN A 107 4.15 5.32 14.88
CA ASN A 107 3.40 4.07 14.82
C ASN A 107 2.49 3.98 13.58
N ILE A 108 2.40 5.03 12.77
CA ILE A 108 1.59 5.04 11.54
C ILE A 108 2.54 5.00 10.35
N ILE A 109 2.36 3.99 9.49
CA ILE A 109 3.14 3.86 8.26
C ILE A 109 2.22 3.78 7.04
N PRO A 110 2.58 4.43 5.92
CA PRO A 110 1.91 4.20 4.64
C PRO A 110 2.21 2.79 4.15
N ILE A 111 1.19 2.09 3.65
CA ILE A 111 1.30 0.71 3.16
C ILE A 111 0.86 0.55 1.70
N ALA A 112 0.08 1.51 1.18
CA ALA A 112 -0.36 1.55 -0.21
C ALA A 112 -0.78 2.96 -0.63
N SER A 113 -0.63 3.28 -1.92
CA SER A 113 -1.17 4.51 -2.51
C SER A 113 -2.67 4.36 -2.77
N SER A 114 -3.44 5.40 -2.44
CA SER A 114 -4.83 5.53 -2.84
C SER A 114 -5.00 6.74 -3.77
N SER A 115 -5.78 6.53 -4.84
CA SER A 115 -6.06 7.41 -5.98
C SER A 115 -5.73 8.91 -5.90
N ALA A 116 -5.21 9.44 -7.01
CA ALA A 116 -5.21 10.85 -7.45
C ALA A 116 -5.14 11.92 -6.34
N GLY A 117 -3.92 12.31 -5.99
CA GLY A 117 -3.65 13.44 -5.09
C GLY A 117 -2.43 13.22 -4.20
N GLY A 118 -2.01 11.97 -4.02
CA GLY A 118 -0.98 11.61 -3.04
C GLY A 118 -1.58 11.19 -1.70
N ASN A 119 -2.81 10.67 -1.71
CA ASN A 119 -3.47 10.09 -0.55
C ASN A 119 -2.90 8.69 -0.27
N GLU A 120 -2.91 8.31 0.99
CA GLU A 120 -2.23 7.09 1.44
C GLU A 120 -3.20 6.19 2.21
N ILE A 121 -3.07 4.90 2.01
CA ILE A 121 -3.57 3.90 2.95
C ILE A 121 -2.47 3.64 3.96
N CYS A 122 -2.77 3.87 5.23
CA CYS A 122 -1.82 3.71 6.31
C CYS A 122 -2.21 2.57 7.25
N MET A 123 -1.23 2.03 7.96
CA MET A 123 -1.40 1.09 9.05
C MET A 123 -0.94 1.72 10.35
N ASP A 124 -1.80 1.68 11.37
CA ASP A 124 -1.39 1.86 12.76
C ASP A 124 -0.84 0.54 13.27
N ILE A 125 0.48 0.47 13.41
CA ILE A 125 1.24 -0.73 13.81
C ILE A 125 0.81 -1.21 15.20
N ASP A 126 0.53 -0.30 16.13
CA ASP A 126 0.28 -0.65 17.53
C ASP A 126 -1.14 -1.19 17.74
N ASN A 127 -2.09 -0.73 16.92
CA ASN A 127 -3.51 -1.10 17.03
C ASN A 127 -4.00 -2.00 15.89
N GLU A 128 -3.13 -2.33 14.93
CA GLU A 128 -3.43 -3.12 13.73
C GLU A 128 -4.66 -2.58 12.97
N LYS A 129 -4.74 -1.24 12.85
CA LYS A 129 -5.84 -0.56 12.13
C LYS A 129 -5.38 -0.08 10.78
N ILE A 130 -6.26 -0.21 9.78
CA ILE A 130 -6.09 0.42 8.48
C ILE A 130 -6.76 1.79 8.51
N LEU A 131 -6.01 2.81 8.09
CA LEU A 131 -6.40 4.21 8.10
C LEU A 131 -6.32 4.75 6.68
N PHE A 132 -7.21 5.69 6.37
CA PHE A 132 -7.08 6.51 5.17
C PHE A 132 -6.46 7.84 5.59
N TRP A 133 -5.48 8.30 4.83
CA TRP A 133 -4.86 9.60 5.02
C TRP A 133 -5.04 10.46 3.78
N ASP A 134 -5.68 11.61 4.00
CA ASP A 134 -5.80 12.68 3.05
C ASP A 134 -4.55 13.58 3.16
N HIS A 135 -3.93 13.85 2.02
CA HIS A 135 -2.72 14.67 1.95
C HIS A 135 -2.99 16.18 2.07
N GLU A 136 -4.25 16.63 1.91
CA GLU A 136 -4.68 18.04 2.02
C GLU A 136 -4.92 18.52 3.47
#